data_AF-A0A2P6TVX9-F1
#
_entry.id   AF-A0A2P6TVX9-F1
#
_cell.length_a   1.000
_cell.length_b   1.000
_cell.length_c   1.000
_cell.angle_alpha   90.00
_cell.angle_beta   90.00
_cell.angle_gamma   90.00
#
_symmetry.space_group_name_H-M   'P 1'
#
loop_
_entity.id
_entity.type
_entity.pdbx_description
1 polymer ?
#
loop_
_entity_poly.entity_id
_entity_poly.type
_entity_poly.pdbx_seq_one_letter_code
_entity_poly.pdbx_strand_id
1 'polypeptide(L)'
;MCGPTGSTFWLGLSIFAILFLSVLASLINNGYPYAGEWFEAKAQPGEHLEPLDEQRAVVVANLWKTVGIYAGVGILSGLMVFLHKVRGNL
;
A
#
# COMPACT_ATOMS: atom_id res chain seq x y z
N MET A 1 10.67 -13.72 -17.18
CA MET A 1 9.21 -13.49 -17.30
C MET A 1 8.53 -14.25 -16.17
N CYS A 2 7.73 -13.59 -15.34
CA CYS A 2 6.86 -14.31 -14.40
C CYS A 2 5.84 -15.10 -15.23
N GLY A 3 5.74 -16.41 -15.00
CA GLY A 3 4.77 -17.25 -15.69
C GLY A 3 3.32 -16.88 -15.34
N PRO A 4 2.32 -17.48 -16.02
CA PRO A 4 0.90 -17.14 -15.88
C PRO A 4 0.41 -17.19 -14.42
N THR A 5 0.85 -18.19 -13.64
CA THR A 5 0.54 -18.31 -12.21
C THR A 5 1.14 -17.16 -11.39
N GLY A 6 2.37 -16.75 -11.70
CA GLY A 6 3.05 -15.65 -11.02
C GLY A 6 2.37 -14.31 -11.30
N SER A 7 2.03 -14.03 -12.56
CA SER A 7 1.34 -12.77 -12.94
C SER A 7 -0.04 -12.67 -12.29
N THR A 8 -0.78 -13.77 -12.18
CA THR A 8 -2.11 -13.79 -11.55
C THR A 8 -2.02 -13.58 -10.04
N PHE A 9 -1.01 -14.18 -9.38
CA PHE A 9 -0.75 -13.95 -7.95
C PHE A 9 -0.38 -12.49 -7.67
N TRP A 10 0.54 -11.91 -8.46
CA TRP A 10 0.95 -10.50 -8.30
C TRP A 10 -0.20 -9.53 -8.56
N LEU A 11 -1.09 -9.84 -9.51
CA LEU A 11 -2.30 -9.06 -9.73
C LEU A 11 -3.22 -9.09 -8.50
N GLY A 12 -3.51 -10.29 -7.97
CA GLY A 12 -4.34 -10.44 -6.77
C GLY A 12 -3.74 -9.74 -5.53
N LEU A 13 -2.44 -9.91 -5.30
CA LEU A 13 -1.71 -9.23 -4.23
C LEU A 13 -1.80 -7.71 -4.37
N SER A 14 -1.63 -7.19 -5.59
CA SER A 14 -1.69 -5.75 -5.85
C SER A 14 -3.08 -5.18 -5.58
N ILE A 15 -4.14 -5.87 -6.00
CA ILE A 15 -5.52 -5.47 -5.72
C ILE A 15 -5.78 -5.44 -4.21
N PHE A 16 -5.39 -6.50 -3.50
CA PHE A 16 -5.53 -6.56 -2.04
C PHE A 16 -4.76 -5.44 -1.34
N ALA A 17 -3.49 -5.21 -1.72
CA ALA A 17 -2.65 -4.18 -1.14
C ALA A 17 -3.23 -2.78 -1.38
N ILE A 18 -3.72 -2.48 -2.59
CA ILE A 18 -4.38 -1.21 -2.90
C ILE A 18 -5.59 -0.99 -1.99
N LEU A 19 -6.49 -1.98 -1.89
CA LEU A 19 -7.70 -1.86 -1.07
C LEU A 19 -7.35 -1.68 0.40
N PHE A 20 -6.49 -2.55 0.94
CA PHE A 20 -6.11 -2.54 2.34
C PHE A 20 -5.41 -1.23 2.73
N LEU A 21 -4.40 -0.80 1.96
CA LEU A 21 -3.65 0.42 2.24
C LEU A 21 -4.50 1.68 2.06
N SER A 22 -5.44 1.70 1.11
CA SER A 22 -6.37 2.82 0.94
C SER A 22 -7.33 2.95 2.13
N VAL A 23 -7.86 1.82 2.62
CA VAL A 23 -8.70 1.81 3.83
C VAL A 23 -7.90 2.27 5.04
N LEU A 24 -6.67 1.76 5.20
CA LEU A 24 -5.79 2.13 6.32
C LEU A 24 -5.44 3.62 6.29
N ALA A 25 -5.07 4.16 5.12
CA ALA A 25 -4.79 5.59 4.95
C ALA A 25 -6.01 6.45 5.29
N SER A 26 -7.21 6.04 4.86
CA SER A 26 -8.45 6.73 5.17
C SER A 26 -8.78 6.71 6.67
N LEU A 27 -8.58 5.57 7.35
CA LEU A 27 -8.81 5.48 8.79
C LEU A 27 -7.86 6.40 9.57
N ILE A 28 -6.56 6.38 9.23
CA ILE A 28 -5.57 7.23 9.89
C ILE A 28 -5.87 8.71 9.67
N ASN A 29 -6.22 9.08 8.43
CA ASN A 29 -6.56 10.47 8.07
C ASN A 29 -7.82 10.98 8.78
N ASN A 30 -8.78 10.10 9.10
CA ASN A 30 -9.99 10.44 9.84
C ASN A 30 -9.81 10.38 11.37
N GLY A 31 -8.58 10.32 11.87
CA GLY A 31 -8.33 10.36 13.31
C GLY A 31 -8.70 9.07 14.04
N TYR A 32 -8.68 7.91 13.37
CA TYR A 32 -9.09 6.63 13.99
C TYR A 32 -8.31 6.38 15.31
N PRO A 33 -9.01 6.14 16.44
CA PRO A 33 -8.41 6.20 17.77
C PRO A 33 -7.42 5.06 18.02
N TYR A 34 -7.66 3.87 17.45
CA TYR A 34 -6.78 2.71 17.61
C TYR A 34 -5.52 2.77 16.74
N ALA A 35 -5.38 3.79 15.89
CA ALA A 35 -4.14 4.02 15.15
C ALA A 35 -3.13 4.85 15.96
N GLY A 36 -3.54 5.48 17.08
CA GLY A 36 -2.69 6.34 17.90
C GLY A 36 -1.42 5.66 18.41
N GLU A 37 -1.51 4.37 18.79
CA GLU A 37 -0.37 3.57 19.27
C GLU A 37 0.76 3.42 18.24
N TRP A 38 0.49 3.65 16.94
CA TRP A 38 1.48 3.59 15.87
C TRP A 38 2.31 4.87 15.74
N PHE A 39 1.81 5.98 16.33
CA PHE A 39 2.39 7.33 16.26
C PHE A 39 2.91 7.82 17.62
N GLU A 40 2.71 7.06 18.68
CA GLU A 40 3.40 7.30 19.95
C GLU A 40 4.88 6.90 19.77
N ALA A 41 5.64 7.81 19.17
CA ALA A 41 7.08 7.69 19.12
C ALA A 41 7.59 7.50 20.56
N LYS A 42 8.22 6.36 20.84
CA LYS A 42 9.06 6.18 22.02
C LYS A 42 10.18 7.20 21.93
N ALA A 43 9.97 8.38 22.52
CA ALA A 43 10.93 9.47 22.51
C ALA A 43 12.29 8.94 22.97
N GLN A 44 13.28 8.95 22.08
CA GLN A 44 14.67 8.81 22.51
C GLN A 44 15.08 10.12 23.20
N PRO A 45 15.94 10.09 24.23
CA PRO A 45 16.32 11.29 24.95
C PRO A 45 17.02 12.27 24.00
N GLY A 46 16.38 13.39 23.68
CA GLY A 46 16.93 14.46 22.84
C GLY A 46 16.26 14.69 21.49
N GLU A 47 15.30 13.86 21.07
CA GLU A 47 14.54 14.11 19.84
C GLU A 47 13.36 15.06 20.06
N HIS A 48 13.17 15.98 19.11
CA HIS A 48 11.98 16.82 19.06
C HIS A 48 10.80 15.95 18.65
N LEU A 49 9.85 15.73 19.56
CA LEU A 49 8.61 15.02 19.24
C LEU A 49 7.79 15.92 18.31
N GLU A 50 7.77 15.60 17.01
CA GLU A 50 6.80 16.22 16.10
C GLU A 50 5.38 15.97 16.64
N PRO A 51 4.50 16.97 16.59
CA PRO A 51 3.11 16.81 17.01
C PRO A 51 2.45 15.63 16.28
N LEU A 52 1.57 14.92 16.99
CA LEU A 52 0.93 13.67 16.53
C LEU A 52 0.27 13.83 15.14
N ASP A 53 -0.25 15.01 14.84
CA ASP A 53 -0.91 15.33 13.58
C ASP A 53 0.08 15.37 12.39
N GLU A 54 1.30 15.85 12.60
CA GLU A 54 2.34 15.87 11.57
C GLU A 54 2.83 14.44 11.26
N GLN A 55 3.03 13.63 12.29
CA GLN A 55 3.40 12.21 12.11
C GLN A 55 2.33 11.43 11.35
N ARG A 56 1.04 11.67 11.65
CA ARG A 56 -0.09 11.09 10.92
C ARG A 56 -0.06 11.51 9.45
N ALA A 57 0.12 12.79 9.16
CA ALA A 57 0.15 13.31 7.79
C ALA A 57 1.27 12.66 6.95
N VAL A 58 2.46 12.48 7.53
CA VAL A 58 3.60 11.83 6.88
C VAL A 58 3.29 10.36 6.55
N VAL A 59 2.73 9.61 7.49
CA VAL A 59 2.37 8.20 7.27
C VAL A 59 1.25 8.06 6.26
N VAL A 60 0.22 8.90 6.31
CA VAL A 60 -0.86 8.92 5.31
C VAL A 60 -0.29 9.17 3.92
N ALA A 61 0.61 10.15 3.77
CA ALA A 61 1.26 10.44 2.51
C ALA A 61 2.08 9.24 1.99
N ASN A 62 2.80 8.54 2.87
CA ASN A 62 3.57 7.35 2.50
C ASN A 62 2.69 6.15 2.12
N LEU A 63 1.54 5.97 2.80
CA LEU A 63 0.55 4.96 2.44
C LEU A 63 -0.01 5.22 1.04
N TRP A 64 -0.36 6.46 0.71
CA TRP A 64 -0.85 6.82 -0.63
C TRP A 64 0.22 6.64 -1.72
N LYS A 65 1.49 6.96 -1.44
CA LYS A 65 2.60 6.64 -2.36
C LYS A 65 2.69 5.14 -2.61
N THR A 66 2.55 4.33 -1.56
CA THR A 66 2.61 2.86 -1.65
C THR A 66 1.44 2.30 -2.44
N VAL A 67 0.22 2.83 -2.25
CA VAL A 67 -0.95 2.53 -3.08
C VAL A 67 -0.64 2.78 -4.56
N GLY A 68 -0.01 3.91 -4.89
CA GLY A 68 0.41 4.23 -6.26
C GLY A 68 1.38 3.20 -6.85
N ILE A 69 2.34 2.71 -6.07
CA ILE A 69 3.28 1.67 -6.49
C ILE A 69 2.54 0.36 -6.81
N TYR A 70 1.66 -0.10 -5.90
CA TYR A 70 0.89 -1.32 -6.14
C TYR A 70 -0.10 -1.18 -7.29
N ALA A 71 -0.65 0.01 -7.53
CA ALA A 71 -1.47 0.28 -8.73
C ALA A 71 -0.65 0.08 -10.02
N GLY A 72 0.59 0.60 -10.07
CA GLY A 72 1.49 0.38 -11.21
C GLY A 72 1.83 -1.10 -11.42
N VAL A 73 2.19 -1.81 -10.34
CA VAL A 73 2.50 -3.26 -10.38
C VAL A 73 1.27 -4.07 -10.79
N GLY A 74 0.08 -3.69 -10.31
CA GLY A 74 -1.18 -4.32 -10.67
C GLY A 74 -1.51 -4.18 -12.15
N ILE A 75 -1.33 -2.98 -12.73
CA ILE A 75 -1.53 -2.74 -14.16
C ILE A 75 -0.58 -3.61 -15.00
N LEU A 76 0.72 -3.61 -14.66
CA LEU A 76 1.71 -4.43 -15.37
C LEU A 76 1.38 -5.92 -15.29
N SER A 77 0.98 -6.38 -14.11
CA SER A 77 0.61 -7.79 -13.88
C SER A 77 -0.68 -8.16 -14.64
N GLY A 78 -1.67 -7.25 -14.69
CA GLY A 78 -2.89 -7.41 -15.47
C GLY A 78 -2.63 -7.52 -16.97
N LEU A 79 -1.74 -6.67 -17.51
CA LEU A 79 -1.29 -6.75 -18.90
C LEU A 79 -0.59 -8.09 -19.19
N MET A 80 0.28 -8.55 -18.28
CA MET A 80 0.94 -9.85 -18.40
C MET A 80 -0.07 -11.01 -18.41
N VAL A 81 -1.07 -11.01 -17.52
CA VAL A 81 -2.13 -12.03 -17.51
C VAL A 81 -2.92 -12.01 -18.83
N PHE A 82 -3.27 -10.82 -19.32
CA PHE A 82 -3.97 -10.68 -20.60
C PHE A 82 -3.15 -11.24 -21.77
N LEU A 83 -1.85 -10.94 -21.83
CA LEU A 83 -0.94 -11.46 -22.85
C LEU A 83 -0.81 -12.98 -22.79
N HIS A 84 -0.75 -13.59 -21.60
CA HIS A 84 -0.73 -15.05 -21.47
C HIS A 84 -2.05 -15.68 -21.94
N LYS A 85 -3.19 -15.04 -21.65
CA LYS A 85 -4.52 -15.50 -22.07
C LYS A 85 -4.67 -15.46 -23.60
N VAL A 86 -4.23 -14.36 -24.23
CA VAL A 86 -4.27 -14.22 -25.70
C VAL A 86 -3.32 -15.20 -26.40
N ARG A 87 -2.18 -15.52 -25.77
CA ARG A 87 -1.20 -16.49 -26.31
C ARG A 87 -1.58 -17.96 -26.08
N GLY A 88 -2.70 -18.26 -25.42
CA GLY A 88 -3.14 -19.63 -25.15
C GLY A 88 -2.27 -20.39 -24.14
N ASN A 89 -1.48 -19.67 -23.33
CA ASN A 89 -0.59 -20.25 -22.32
C ASN A 89 -1.23 -20.23 -20.91
N LEU A 90 -2.56 -20.17 -20.83
CA LEU A 90 -3.33 -20.00 -19.61
C LEU A 90 -4.41 -21.08 -19.52
#